data_AF-T1AVR8-F1
#
_entry.id   AF-T1AVR8-F1
#
_cell.length_a   1.000
_cell.length_b   1.000
_cell.length_c   1.000
_cell.angle_alpha   90.00
_cell.angle_beta   90.00
_cell.angle_gamma   90.00
#
_symmetry.space_group_name_H-M   'P 1'
#
loop_
_entity.id
_entity.type
_entity.pdbx_description
1 polymer ?
#
loop_
_entity_poly.entity_id
_entity_poly.type
_entity_poly.pdbx_seq_one_letter_code
_entity_poly.pdbx_strand_id
1 'polypeptide(L)'
;RNPWAWPEVWYINPKIHNPHWIYPGDVLALAYGRNGKPMIRVVRPSPLRRQESTVMLQPHLRSTPITAAIPTIPYSAIAPFLTRPLVFTADQIQRAPHVIAIRDQHQVAGSGFVVYASSLGRHPHSHYSVIHVGQTLRAPG
;
A
#
# COMPACT_ATOMS: atom_id res chain seq x y z
N ARG A 1 6.84 -30.50 6.71
CA ARG A 1 8.02 -30.26 7.59
C ARG A 1 7.59 -29.20 8.60
N ASN A 2 7.61 -29.49 9.90
CA ASN A 2 7.05 -28.62 10.95
C ASN A 2 8.13 -27.68 11.51
N PRO A 3 8.17 -26.40 11.10
CA PRO A 3 9.18 -25.44 11.59
C PRO A 3 9.10 -25.21 13.11
N TRP A 4 7.96 -25.52 13.73
CA TRP A 4 7.72 -25.37 15.17
C TRP A 4 8.53 -26.31 16.06
N ALA A 5 9.10 -27.40 15.52
CA ALA A 5 9.97 -28.31 16.29
C ALA A 5 11.40 -27.75 16.49
N TRP A 6 11.71 -26.59 15.92
CA TRP A 6 13.04 -25.97 15.98
C TRP A 6 13.57 -25.75 17.42
N PRO A 7 12.75 -25.31 18.40
CA PRO A 7 13.21 -25.16 19.79
C PRO A 7 13.62 -26.48 20.44
N GLU A 8 12.92 -27.58 20.13
CA GLU A 8 13.17 -28.89 20.73
C GLU A 8 14.49 -29.50 20.26
N VAL A 9 14.77 -29.44 18.96
CA VAL A 9 16.04 -29.95 18.40
C VAL A 9 17.21 -29.08 18.83
N TRP A 10 16.96 -27.78 19.09
CA TRP A 10 17.96 -26.87 19.63
C TRP A 10 18.35 -27.16 21.09
N TYR A 11 17.36 -27.43 21.95
CA TYR A 11 17.57 -27.73 23.37
C TYR A 11 18.50 -28.94 23.59
N ILE A 12 18.55 -29.86 22.63
CA ILE A 12 19.36 -31.10 22.68
C ILE A 12 20.83 -30.85 22.27
N ASN A 13 21.22 -29.61 21.92
CA ASN A 13 22.59 -29.22 21.53
C ASN A 13 23.33 -28.39 22.58
N PRO A 14 23.63 -28.93 23.78
CA PRO A 14 24.37 -28.20 24.81
C PRO A 14 25.80 -27.84 24.37
N LYS A 15 26.34 -28.49 23.32
CA LYS A 15 27.66 -28.17 22.76
C LYS A 15 27.67 -26.85 21.97
N ILE A 16 26.52 -26.38 21.49
CA ILE A 16 26.39 -25.07 20.85
C ILE A 16 25.80 -24.12 21.88
N HIS A 17 26.69 -23.61 22.74
CA HIS A 17 26.34 -22.81 23.92
C HIS A 17 25.57 -21.52 23.60
N ASN A 18 25.62 -21.03 22.36
CA ASN A 18 24.87 -19.85 21.95
C ASN A 18 24.32 -19.99 20.51
N PRO A 19 22.99 -20.01 20.31
CA PRO A 19 22.36 -20.03 18.98
C PRO A 19 22.71 -18.84 18.09
N HIS A 20 23.14 -17.73 18.68
CA HIS A 20 23.57 -16.53 17.93
C HIS A 20 24.91 -16.70 17.21
N TRP A 21 25.59 -17.84 17.34
CA TRP A 21 26.87 -18.12 16.65
C TRP A 21 26.72 -18.85 15.31
N ILE A 22 25.50 -18.94 14.79
CA ILE A 22 25.24 -19.45 13.44
C ILE A 22 25.26 -18.24 12.51
N TYR A 23 26.24 -18.20 11.62
CA TYR A 23 26.39 -17.11 10.66
C TYR A 23 25.78 -17.47 9.30
N PRO A 24 25.38 -16.46 8.50
CA PRO A 24 25.05 -16.69 7.10
C PRO A 24 26.19 -17.43 6.37
N GLY A 25 25.89 -18.58 5.78
CA GLY A 25 26.88 -19.46 5.14
C GLY A 25 27.20 -20.75 5.92
N ASP A 26 26.82 -20.84 7.19
CA ASP A 26 26.94 -22.08 7.95
C ASP A 26 25.95 -23.13 7.44
N VAL A 27 26.45 -24.32 7.15
CA VAL A 27 25.63 -25.47 6.75
C VAL A 27 25.26 -26.25 8.00
N LEU A 28 23.96 -26.37 8.26
CA LEU A 28 23.42 -27.17 9.35
C LEU A 28 23.09 -28.58 8.85
N ALA A 29 23.64 -29.59 9.51
CA ALA A 29 23.30 -30.99 9.26
C ALA A 29 22.51 -31.56 10.42
N LEU A 30 21.44 -32.30 10.11
CA LEU A 30 20.73 -33.12 11.09
C LEU A 30 21.57 -34.38 11.35
N ALA A 31 21.89 -34.65 12.62
CA ALA A 31 22.58 -35.84 13.07
C ALA A 31 21.75 -36.53 14.16
N TYR A 32 21.99 -37.83 14.36
CA TYR A 32 21.35 -38.59 15.43
C TYR A 32 22.38 -38.93 16.50
N GLY A 33 22.04 -38.66 17.76
CA GLY A 33 22.89 -39.00 18.89
C GLY A 33 22.94 -40.51 19.12
N ARG A 34 23.85 -40.96 20.00
CA ARG A 34 23.94 -42.38 20.41
C ARG A 34 22.64 -42.92 21.02
N ASN A 35 21.76 -42.03 21.47
CA ASN A 35 20.44 -42.31 22.04
C ASN A 35 19.29 -42.17 21.02
N GLY A 36 19.59 -42.05 19.72
CA GLY A 36 18.58 -41.91 18.65
C GLY A 36 17.87 -40.55 18.59
N LYS A 37 18.21 -39.60 19.47
CA LYS A 37 17.60 -38.27 19.45
C LYS A 37 18.18 -37.40 18.32
N PRO A 38 17.33 -36.68 17.56
CA PRO A 38 17.80 -35.76 16.54
C PRO A 38 18.53 -34.56 17.18
N MET A 39 19.66 -34.18 16.60
CA MET A 39 20.45 -32.99 16.98
C MET A 39 20.94 -32.25 15.72
N ILE A 40 21.08 -30.94 15.80
CA ILE A 40 21.69 -30.12 14.75
C ILE A 40 23.21 -29.97 14.97
N ARG A 41 24.02 -30.22 13.95
CA ARG A 41 25.47 -29.94 13.99
C ARG A 41 25.83 -28.91 12.92
N VAL A 42 26.62 -27.91 13.31
CA VAL A 42 27.23 -26.96 12.37
C VAL A 42 28.36 -27.67 11.64
N VAL A 43 28.24 -27.81 10.32
CA VAL A 43 29.29 -28.36 9.45
C VAL A 43 30.14 -27.18 8.99
N ARG A 44 31.28 -26.97 9.66
CA ARG A 44 32.29 -26.03 9.19
C ARG A 44 33.23 -26.75 8.23
N PRO A 45 33.48 -26.22 7.01
CA PRO A 45 34.46 -26.81 6.12
C PRO A 45 35.85 -26.76 6.78
N SER A 46 36.56 -27.88 6.73
CA SER A 46 37.92 -28.05 7.27
C SER A 46 38.89 -27.03 6.66
N PRO A 47 39.82 -26.43 7.45
CA PRO A 47 40.72 -25.37 6.97
C PRO A 47 41.71 -25.82 5.87
N LEU A 48 41.78 -27.12 5.56
CA LEU A 48 42.64 -27.70 4.52
C LEU A 48 41.99 -27.74 3.12
N ARG A 49 40.77 -27.25 2.95
CA ARG A 49 40.15 -27.02 1.63
C ARG A 49 39.71 -25.57 1.47
N ARG A 50 40.66 -24.64 1.57
CA ARG A 50 40.51 -23.29 1.03
C ARG A 50 40.65 -23.36 -0.49
N GLN A 51 39.55 -23.69 -1.15
CA GLN A 51 39.33 -23.18 -2.49
C GLN A 51 38.15 -22.22 -2.35
N GLU A 52 38.48 -20.96 -2.53
CA GLU A 52 37.67 -19.80 -2.26
C GLU A 52 36.32 -19.90 -2.96
N SER A 53 35.25 -19.97 -2.16
CA SER A 53 33.97 -19.46 -2.58
C SER A 53 33.47 -18.57 -1.45
N THR A 54 34.08 -17.39 -1.33
CA THR A 54 33.46 -16.26 -0.63
C THR A 54 32.09 -16.07 -1.26
N VAL A 55 31.04 -16.54 -0.57
CA VAL A 55 29.67 -16.38 -1.04
C VAL A 55 29.35 -14.90 -0.93
N MET A 56 29.43 -14.21 -2.07
CA MET A 56 29.07 -12.81 -2.17
C MET A 56 27.55 -12.71 -2.00
N LEU A 57 27.11 -12.34 -0.79
CA LEU A 57 25.71 -12.11 -0.49
C LEU A 57 25.29 -10.78 -1.12
N GLN A 58 24.65 -10.86 -2.27
CA GLN A 58 23.99 -9.72 -2.89
C GLN A 58 22.52 -9.67 -2.42
N PRO A 59 21.97 -8.48 -2.13
CA PRO A 59 20.56 -8.34 -1.79
C PRO A 59 19.71 -8.91 -2.93
N HIS A 60 19.03 -10.02 -2.66
CA HIS A 60 18.08 -10.61 -3.59
C HIS A 60 16.68 -10.11 -3.27
N LEU A 61 16.04 -9.46 -4.24
CA LEU A 61 14.65 -9.09 -4.18
C LEU A 61 13.80 -10.37 -4.13
N ARG A 62 13.22 -10.69 -2.97
CA ARG A 62 12.18 -11.73 -2.89
C ARG A 62 10.89 -11.16 -3.45
N SER A 63 10.57 -11.46 -4.71
CA SER A 63 9.25 -11.20 -5.26
C SER A 63 8.33 -12.38 -4.94
N THR A 64 7.31 -12.15 -4.12
CA THR A 64 6.17 -13.06 -3.99
C THR A 64 5.10 -12.63 -4.99
N PRO A 65 4.53 -13.55 -5.80
CA PRO A 65 3.43 -13.21 -6.69
C PRO A 65 2.26 -12.63 -5.88
N ILE A 66 1.67 -11.55 -6.38
CA ILE A 66 0.44 -10.97 -5.82
C ILE A 66 -0.68 -11.97 -6.11
N THR A 67 -0.99 -12.85 -5.15
CA THR A 67 -2.06 -13.86 -5.26
C THR A 67 -3.45 -13.28 -4.98
N ALA A 68 -3.51 -12.07 -4.42
CA ALA A 68 -4.75 -11.39 -4.07
C ALA A 68 -5.13 -10.36 -5.14
N ALA A 69 -6.41 -10.32 -5.52
CA ALA A 69 -6.94 -9.22 -6.33
C ALA A 69 -6.65 -7.89 -5.64
N ILE A 70 -6.41 -6.83 -6.42
CA ILE A 70 -6.30 -5.47 -5.88
C ILE A 70 -7.59 -5.20 -5.10
N PRO A 71 -7.52 -5.00 -3.77
CA PRO A 71 -8.72 -4.77 -2.98
C PRO A 71 -9.37 -3.49 -3.49
N THR A 72 -10.68 -3.55 -3.74
CA THR A 72 -11.45 -2.38 -4.14
C THR A 72 -11.28 -1.31 -3.07
N ILE A 73 -10.89 -0.09 -3.47
CA ILE A 73 -10.76 1.01 -2.52
C ILE A 73 -12.14 1.24 -1.89
N PRO A 74 -12.29 1.15 -0.56
CA PRO A 74 -13.59 1.31 0.06
C PRO A 74 -14.11 2.73 -0.18
N TYR A 75 -15.40 2.86 -0.50
CA TYR A 75 -16.02 4.16 -0.81
C TYR A 75 -15.78 5.19 0.29
N SER A 76 -15.84 4.79 1.56
CA SER A 76 -15.58 5.68 2.71
C SER A 76 -14.18 6.30 2.70
N ALA A 77 -13.18 5.62 2.13
CA ALA A 77 -11.82 6.15 2.03
C ALA A 77 -11.68 7.20 0.92
N ILE A 78 -12.52 7.15 -0.11
CA ILE A 78 -12.50 8.11 -1.24
C ILE A 78 -13.57 9.18 -1.15
N ALA A 79 -14.64 8.96 -0.38
CA ALA A 79 -15.79 9.88 -0.28
C ALA A 79 -15.38 11.34 0.00
N PRO A 80 -14.45 11.64 0.94
CA PRO A 80 -14.02 13.02 1.19
C PRO A 80 -13.29 13.67 0.01
N PHE A 81 -12.66 12.87 -0.85
CA PHE A 81 -11.92 13.34 -2.03
C PHE A 81 -12.80 13.45 -3.28
N LEU A 82 -13.97 12.80 -3.27
CA LEU A 82 -14.96 12.88 -4.34
C LEU A 82 -15.72 14.22 -4.30
N THR A 83 -16.00 14.72 -3.09
CA THR A 83 -16.35 16.13 -2.89
C THR A 83 -15.06 16.93 -2.95
N ARG A 84 -14.86 17.75 -3.99
CA ARG A 84 -13.82 18.77 -4.00
C ARG A 84 -14.42 20.06 -3.43
N PRO A 85 -14.46 20.28 -2.10
CA PRO A 85 -14.96 21.53 -1.56
C PRO A 85 -14.05 22.66 -2.03
N LEU A 86 -14.64 23.62 -2.73
CA LEU A 86 -13.96 24.84 -3.17
C LEU A 86 -14.43 25.98 -2.27
N VAL A 87 -13.48 26.77 -1.78
CA VAL A 87 -13.78 27.99 -1.02
C VAL A 87 -13.73 29.18 -1.97
N PHE A 88 -14.81 29.93 -2.03
CA PHE A 88 -14.92 31.14 -2.84
C PHE A 88 -15.21 32.35 -1.96
N THR A 89 -14.77 33.52 -2.41
CA THR A 89 -15.21 34.79 -1.83
C THR A 89 -16.60 35.18 -2.36
N ALA A 90 -17.31 36.04 -1.63
CA ALA A 90 -18.62 36.54 -2.07
C ALA A 90 -18.55 37.23 -3.44
N ASP A 91 -17.48 37.99 -3.68
CA ASP A 91 -17.23 38.71 -4.94
C ASP A 91 -16.89 37.77 -6.11
N GLN A 92 -16.25 36.63 -5.85
CA GLN A 92 -16.06 35.58 -6.85
C GLN A 92 -17.39 34.93 -7.24
N ILE A 93 -18.27 34.67 -6.27
CA ILE A 93 -19.59 34.07 -6.52
C ILE A 93 -20.46 35.02 -7.34
N GLN A 94 -20.49 36.31 -7.00
CA GLN A 94 -21.31 37.31 -7.69
C GLN A 94 -20.92 37.51 -9.16
N ARG A 95 -19.63 37.35 -9.49
CA ARG A 95 -19.11 37.49 -10.86
C ARG A 95 -19.05 36.18 -11.63
N ALA A 96 -19.37 35.06 -11.00
CA ALA A 96 -19.33 33.75 -11.66
C ALA A 96 -20.45 33.61 -12.70
N PRO A 97 -20.20 32.90 -13.82
CA PRO A 97 -21.25 32.42 -14.70
C PRO A 97 -22.30 31.62 -13.91
N HIS A 98 -23.59 31.83 -14.18
CA HIS A 98 -24.67 31.17 -13.47
C HIS A 98 -25.62 30.44 -14.42
N VAL A 99 -26.21 29.35 -13.93
CA VAL A 99 -27.25 28.60 -14.64
C VAL A 99 -28.57 29.37 -14.55
N ILE A 100 -29.20 29.64 -15.69
CA ILE A 100 -30.45 30.40 -15.79
C ILE A 100 -31.65 29.44 -15.88
N ALA A 101 -31.49 28.35 -16.63
CA ALA A 101 -32.56 27.41 -16.87
C ALA A 101 -32.03 26.03 -17.27
N ILE A 102 -32.85 25.01 -17.02
CA ILE A 102 -32.69 23.67 -17.58
C ILE A 102 -33.73 23.54 -18.70
N ARG A 103 -33.34 22.94 -19.83
CA ARG A 103 -34.27 22.65 -20.91
C ARG A 103 -35.43 21.78 -20.39
N ASP A 104 -36.63 22.01 -20.93
CA ASP A 104 -37.86 21.30 -20.56
C ASP A 104 -38.36 21.55 -19.12
N GLN A 105 -37.96 22.67 -18.51
CA GLN A 105 -38.44 23.14 -17.20
C GLN A 105 -38.23 22.17 -16.03
N HIS A 106 -37.27 21.25 -16.15
CA HIS A 106 -36.92 20.37 -15.05
C HIS A 106 -36.27 21.15 -13.90
N GLN A 107 -36.64 20.82 -12.65
CA GLN A 107 -35.97 21.36 -11.46
C GLN A 107 -34.64 20.66 -11.14
N VAL A 108 -34.43 19.46 -11.68
CA VAL A 108 -33.23 18.65 -11.46
C VAL A 108 -32.68 18.20 -12.80
N ALA A 109 -31.38 18.42 -13.01
CA ALA A 109 -30.66 17.98 -14.20
C ALA A 109 -29.65 16.88 -13.82
N GLY A 110 -29.59 15.84 -14.64
CA GLY A 110 -28.60 14.77 -14.55
C GLY A 110 -27.77 14.66 -15.83
N SER A 111 -27.17 13.48 -16.05
CA SER A 111 -26.47 13.19 -17.30
C SER A 111 -27.42 13.32 -18.50
N GLY A 112 -26.97 13.97 -19.57
CA GLY A 112 -27.73 14.15 -20.82
C GLY A 112 -28.66 15.37 -20.86
N PHE A 113 -28.78 16.14 -19.76
CA PHE A 113 -29.61 17.34 -19.74
C PHE A 113 -28.90 18.54 -20.37
N VAL A 114 -29.66 19.37 -21.06
CA VAL A 114 -29.17 20.65 -21.58
C VAL A 114 -29.48 21.77 -20.60
N VAL A 115 -28.45 22.52 -20.22
CA VAL A 115 -28.55 23.68 -19.32
C VAL A 115 -28.18 24.96 -20.07
N TYR A 116 -28.85 26.06 -19.73
CA TYR A 116 -28.54 27.40 -20.22
C TYR A 116 -27.86 28.20 -19.12
N ALA A 117 -26.72 28.81 -19.45
CA ALA A 117 -25.95 29.62 -18.51
C ALA A 117 -25.61 30.98 -19.12
N SER A 118 -25.54 32.00 -18.26
CA SER A 118 -25.17 33.37 -18.63
C SER A 118 -23.67 33.59 -18.44
N SER A 119 -23.15 34.64 -19.08
CA SER A 119 -21.79 35.15 -18.83
C SER A 119 -20.65 34.14 -19.05
N LEU A 120 -20.91 33.08 -19.85
CA LEU A 120 -19.88 32.16 -20.30
C LEU A 120 -18.97 32.88 -21.31
N GLY A 121 -17.66 32.91 -21.02
CA GLY A 121 -16.66 33.38 -21.97
C GLY A 121 -16.68 32.57 -23.27
N ARG A 122 -16.24 33.19 -24.37
CA ARG A 122 -16.13 32.52 -25.68
C ARG A 122 -14.85 31.71 -25.75
N HIS A 123 -14.89 30.50 -25.19
CA HIS A 123 -13.80 29.55 -25.26
C HIS A 123 -14.30 28.23 -25.84
N PRO A 124 -14.02 27.95 -27.13
CA PRO A 124 -14.39 26.67 -27.74
C PRO A 124 -13.81 25.51 -26.93
N HIS A 125 -14.59 24.43 -26.73
CA HIS A 125 -14.17 23.22 -26.04
C HIS A 125 -13.81 23.37 -24.54
N SER A 126 -14.36 24.36 -23.84
CA SER A 126 -14.15 24.49 -22.39
C SER A 126 -14.99 23.51 -21.58
N HIS A 127 -14.36 22.92 -20.57
CA HIS A 127 -15.04 22.14 -19.54
C HIS A 127 -15.38 23.05 -18.36
N TYR A 128 -16.63 22.98 -17.90
CA TYR A 128 -17.12 23.72 -16.74
C TYR A 128 -17.56 22.75 -15.65
N SER A 129 -17.35 23.12 -14.39
CA SER A 129 -17.92 22.41 -13.25
C SER A 129 -19.10 23.21 -12.73
N VAL A 130 -20.25 22.55 -12.58
CA VAL A 130 -21.42 23.14 -11.92
C VAL A 130 -21.26 22.93 -10.43
N ILE A 131 -21.35 24.01 -9.66
CA ILE A 131 -21.22 24.00 -8.20
C ILE A 131 -22.44 24.66 -7.58
N HIS A 132 -22.91 24.09 -6.46
CA HIS A 132 -23.94 24.70 -5.64
C HIS A 132 -23.25 25.42 -4.47
N VAL A 133 -23.48 26.73 -4.34
CA VAL A 133 -22.90 27.52 -3.24
C VAL A 133 -23.59 27.14 -1.94
N GLY A 134 -22.78 26.69 -0.98
CA GLY A 134 -23.24 26.27 0.33
C GLY A 134 -23.32 27.41 1.35
N GLN A 135 -23.19 27.06 2.62
CA GLN A 135 -23.25 28.01 3.73
C GLN A 135 -21.99 28.87 3.81
N THR A 136 -22.15 30.13 4.23
CA THR A 136 -21.03 31.02 4.53
C THR A 136 -20.24 30.51 5.72
N LEU A 137 -18.94 30.30 5.54
CA LEU A 137 -18.02 29.97 6.63
C LEU A 137 -17.78 31.19 7.50
N ARG A 138 -17.97 31.04 8.82
CA ARG A 138 -17.63 32.05 9.83
C ARG A 138 -16.58 31.46 10.76
N ALA A 139 -15.60 32.26 11.16
CA ALA A 139 -14.65 31.84 12.19
C ALA A 139 -15.40 31.61 13.51
N PRO A 140 -15.16 30.48 14.21
CA PRO A 140 -15.64 30.32 15.57
C PRO A 140 -14.86 31.29 16.46
N GLY A 141 -15.56 32.29 16.99
CA GLY A 141 -15.06 33.21 18.01
C GLY A 141 -15.35 32.69 19.41
#